data_AF-A0AA38ZAD2-F1
#
_entry.id   AF-A0AA38ZAD2-F1
#
_cell.length_a   1.000
_cell.length_b   1.000
_cell.length_c   1.000
_cell.angle_alpha   90.00
_cell.angle_beta   90.00
_cell.angle_gamma   90.00
#
_symmetry.space_group_name_H-M   'P 1'
#
loop_
_entity.id
_entity.type
_entity.pdbx_description
1 polymer ?
#
loop_
_entity_poly.entity_id
_entity_poly.type
_entity_poly.pdbx_seq_one_letter_code
_entity_poly.pdbx_strand_id
1 'polypeptide(L)' 'MKIISWNIRGLGSRKKRRVVKDFLRLQNPDVVMFQETKREECDRRFVGSVWSVRNKEWAALPACGASGGILII' A
#
# COMPACT_ATOMS: atom_id res chain seq x y z
N MET A 1 13.31 10.05 -10.28
CA MET A 1 11.96 9.81 -9.75
C MET A 1 11.46 8.45 -10.22
N LYS A 2 11.24 7.51 -9.31
CA LYS A 2 10.80 6.13 -9.57
C LYS A 2 9.41 5.91 -8.98
N ILE A 3 8.46 5.53 -9.82
CA ILE A 3 7.07 5.28 -9.43
C ILE A 3 6.75 3.81 -9.67
N ILE A 4 6.08 3.17 -8.71
CA ILE A 4 5.56 1.81 -8.86
C ILE A 4 4.03 1.87 -8.79
N SER A 5 3.37 1.29 -9.78
CA SER A 5 1.93 1.09 -9.81
C SER A 5 1.65 -0.42 -9.77
N TRP A 6 0.91 -0.88 -8.76
CA TRP A 6 0.71 -2.31 -8.55
C TRP A 6 -0.71 -2.64 -8.10
N ASN A 7 -1.44 -3.35 -8.96
CA ASN A 7 -2.70 -3.99 -8.59
C ASN A 7 -2.41 -5.19 -7.67
N ILE A 8 -2.65 -5.01 -6.37
CA ILE A 8 -2.26 -6.00 -5.37
C ILE A 8 -3.30 -7.09 -5.18
N ARG A 9 -4.58 -6.86 -5.52
CA ARG A 9 -5.71 -7.79 -5.28
C ARG A 9 -5.80 -8.22 -3.82
N GLY A 10 -5.91 -7.24 -2.92
CA GLY A 10 -6.09 -7.39 -1.49
C GLY A 10 -4.79 -7.21 -0.72
N LEU A 11 -4.82 -6.32 0.28
CA LEU A 11 -3.66 -5.97 1.11
C LEU A 11 -3.90 -6.24 2.61
N GLY A 12 -4.98 -6.96 2.97
CA GLY A 12 -5.34 -7.26 4.36
C GLY A 12 -4.38 -8.25 5.07
N SER A 13 -3.87 -9.25 4.34
CA SER A 13 -3.01 -10.31 4.89
C SER A 13 -1.67 -9.76 5.41
N ARG A 14 -1.32 -10.08 6.67
CA ARG A 14 -0.04 -9.67 7.27
C ARG A 14 1.16 -10.26 6.54
N LYS A 15 1.08 -11.52 6.10
CA LYS A 15 2.14 -12.19 5.32
C LYS A 15 2.39 -11.48 4.01
N LYS A 16 1.32 -11.14 3.28
CA LYS A 16 1.40 -10.42 2.01
C LYS A 16 2.00 -9.03 2.18
N ARG A 17 1.58 -8.29 3.22
CA ARG A 17 2.14 -6.97 3.53
C ARG A 17 3.65 -7.01 3.81
N ARG A 18 4.15 -8.07 4.45
CA ARG A 18 5.60 -8.28 4.65
C ARG A 18 6.32 -8.41 3.31
N VAL A 19 5.84 -9.27 2.42
CA VAL A 19 6.42 -9.46 1.07
C VAL A 19 6.42 -8.16 0.28
N VAL A 20 5.31 -7.41 0.31
CA VAL A 20 5.20 -6.10 -0.34
C VAL A 20 6.23 -5.12 0.25
N LYS A 21 6.35 -5.06 1.57
CA LYS A 21 7.31 -4.18 2.25
C LYS A 21 8.75 -4.50 1.87
N ASP A 22 9.11 -5.78 1.82
CA ASP A 22 10.46 -6.21 1.45
C ASP A 22 10.77 -5.87 -0.01
N PHE A 23 9.80 -6.04 -0.91
CA PHE A 23 9.93 -5.61 -2.31
C PHE A 23 10.12 -4.10 -2.44
N LEU A 24 9.32 -3.29 -1.74
CA LEU A 24 9.47 -1.83 -1.78
C LEU A 24 10.80 -1.36 -1.22
N ARG A 25 11.33 -2.03 -0.19
CA ARG A 25 12.67 -1.76 0.34
C ARG A 25 13.75 -2.03 -0.71
N LEU A 26 13.64 -3.13 -1.45
CA LEU A 26 14.59 -3.47 -2.50
C LEU A 26 14.53 -2.48 -3.66
N GLN A 27 13.32 -2.07 -4.06
CA GLN A 27 13.14 -1.18 -5.20
C GLN A 27 13.38 0.29 -4.89
N ASN A 28 13.25 0.69 -3.62
CA ASN A 28 13.37 2.06 -3.12
C ASN A 28 12.66 3.10 -4.02
N PRO A 29 11.34 2.96 -4.28
CA PRO A 29 10.62 3.91 -5.12
C PRO A 29 10.40 5.23 -4.40
N ASP A 30 10.22 6.31 -5.16
CA ASP A 30 9.81 7.61 -4.64
C ASP A 30 8.31 7.66 -4.36
N VAL A 31 7.48 6.96 -5.15
CA VAL A 31 6.01 6.89 -4.98
C VAL A 31 5.53 5.47 -5.29
N VAL A 32 4.57 4.97 -4.52
CA VAL A 32 3.85 3.72 -4.81
C VAL A 32 2.34 3.95 -4.86
N MET A 33 1.70 3.35 -5.86
CA MET A 33 0.25 3.31 -6.02
C MET A 33 -0.22 1.85 -5.95
N PHE A 34 -1.01 1.51 -4.94
CA PHE A 34 -1.67 0.22 -4.84
C PHE A 34 -3.11 0.31 -5.32
N GLN A 35 -3.51 -0.55 -6.26
CA GLN A 35 -4.91 -0.74 -6.64
C GLN A 35 -5.47 -2.05 -6.10
N GLU A 36 -6.80 -2.14 -6.00
CA GLU A 36 -7.50 -3.30 -5.45
C GLU A 36 -6.98 -3.62 -4.03
N THR A 37 -6.86 -2.62 -3.15
CA THR A 37 -6.39 -2.86 -1.78
C THR A 37 -7.40 -3.69 -0.98
N LYS A 38 -8.69 -3.66 -1.36
CA LYS A 38 -9.82 -4.33 -0.70
C LYS A 38 -9.88 -4.01 0.80
N ARG A 39 -9.61 -2.75 1.12
CA ARG A 39 -9.56 -2.22 2.49
C ARG A 39 -10.49 -1.03 2.60
N GLU A 40 -11.45 -1.13 3.50
CA GLU A 40 -12.40 -0.06 3.81
C GLU A 40 -11.77 1.05 4.67
N GLU A 41 -10.65 0.74 5.34
CA GLU A 41 -9.90 1.71 6.12
C GLU A 41 -8.39 1.48 5.97
N CYS A 42 -7.68 2.58 5.72
CA CYS A 42 -6.22 2.65 5.69
C CYS A 42 -5.78 3.62 6.79
N ASP A 43 -5.27 3.12 7.91
CA ASP A 43 -4.74 3.94 9.00
C ASP A 43 -3.21 4.03 8.94
N ARG A 44 -2.63 4.90 9.78
CA ARG A 44 -1.16 5.07 9.86
C ARG A 44 -0.44 3.78 10.21
N ARG A 45 -1.05 2.91 11.02
CA ARG A 45 -0.49 1.61 11.41
C ARG A 45 -0.44 0.64 10.22
N PHE A 46 -1.49 0.62 9.40
CA PHE A 46 -1.56 -0.15 8.17
C PHE A 46 -0.53 0.35 7.15
N VAL A 47 -0.46 1.65 6.91
CA VAL A 47 0.55 2.24 6.01
C VAL A 47 1.96 1.89 6.47
N GLY A 48 2.28 2.00 7.77
CA GLY A 48 3.58 1.61 8.32
C GLY A 48 3.90 0.10 8.22
N SER A 49 2.88 -0.74 8.00
CA SER A 49 3.08 -2.18 7.78
C SER A 49 3.47 -2.54 6.35
N VAL A 50 3.31 -1.62 5.39
CA VAL A 50 3.69 -1.80 3.98
C VAL A 50 4.82 -0.87 3.55
N TRP A 51 4.88 0.35 4.10
CA TRP A 51 5.89 1.35 3.81
C TRP A 51 6.87 1.50 4.97
N SER A 52 8.14 1.74 4.67
CA SER A 52 9.21 1.83 5.68
C SER A 52 9.62 3.26 6.03
N VAL A 53 9.49 4.20 5.09
CA VAL A 53 9.89 5.59 5.33
C VAL A 53 8.86 6.26 6.23
N ARG A 54 9.33 6.85 7.33
CA ARG A 54 8.48 7.57 8.28
C ARG A 54 8.11 8.94 7.71
N ASN A 55 7.00 9.51 8.20
CA ASN A 55 6.57 10.89 7.90
C ASN A 55 6.34 11.19 6.41
N LYS A 56 6.03 10.17 5.63
CA LYS A 56 5.57 10.30 4.25
C LYS A 56 4.07 10.52 4.23
N GLU A 57 3.62 11.50 3.47
CA GLU A 57 2.19 11.70 3.20
C GLU A 57 1.65 10.54 2.37
N TRP A 58 0.37 10.25 2.58
CA TRP A 58 -0.34 9.20 1.85
C TRP A 58 -1.79 9.61 1.69
N ALA A 59 -2.42 9.09 0.64
CA ALA A 59 -3.84 9.28 0.37
C ALA A 59 -4.47 7.91 0.07
N ALA A 60 -5.70 7.71 0.54
CA ALA A 60 -6.43 6.48 0.29
C ALA A 60 -7.84 6.77 -0.21
N LEU A 61 -8.26 6.02 -1.21
CA LEU A 61 -9.66 5.84 -1.54
C LEU A 61 -10.08 4.49 -0.96
N PRO A 62 -10.99 4.43 0.03
CA PRO A 62 -11.47 3.18 0.60
C PRO A 62 -12.08 2.23 -0.44
N ALA A 63 -11.99 0.94 -0.18
CA ALA A 63 -12.79 -0.06 -0.87
C ALA A 63 -14.24 -0.03 -0.37
N CYS A 64 -15.17 -0.53 -1.20
CA CYS A 64 -16.52 -0.86 -0.79
C CYS A 64 -16.62 -2.40 -0.72
N GLY A 65 -16.61 -2.96 0.49
CA GLY A 65 -16.49 -4.41 0.68
C GLY A 65 -15.21 -4.97 0.03
N ALA A 66 -15.38 -5.96 -0.86
CA ALA A 66 -14.27 -6.64 -1.54
C ALA A 66 -13.87 -6.00 -2.89
N SER A 67 -14.45 -4.84 -3.23
CA SER A 67 -14.26 -4.18 -4.53
C SER A 67 -13.47 -2.88 -4.38
N GLY A 68 -12.43 -2.73 -5.20
CA GLY A 68 -11.65 -1.50 -5.31
C GLY A 68 -10.72 -1.24 -4.14
N GLY A 69 -10.57 0.04 -3.81
CA GLY A 69 -9.59 0.55 -2.87
C GLY A 69 -8.27 0.95 -3.55
N ILE A 70 -7.83 2.17 -3.31
CA ILE A 70 -6.59 2.75 -3.82
C ILE A 70 -5.79 3.30 -2.64
N LEU A 71 -4.48 3.11 -2.65
CA LEU A 71 -3.56 3.71 -1.68
C LEU A 71 -2.34 4.27 -2.40
N ILE A 72 -2.04 5.54 -2.18
CA ILE A 72 -0.87 6.24 -2.70
C ILE A 72 0.02 6.62 -1.51
N ILE A 73 1.31 6.27 -1.57
CA ILE A 73 2.34 6.53 -0.53
C ILE A 73 3.61 7.04 -1.19
#